data_AF-A0A269PEM2-F1
#
_entry.id   AF-A0A269PEM2-F1
#
_cell.length_a   1.000
_cell.length_b   1.000
_cell.length_c   1.000
_cell.angle_alpha   90.00
_cell.angle_beta   90.00
_cell.angle_gamma   90.00
#
_symmetry.space_group_name_H-M   'P 1'
#
loop_
_entity.id
_entity.type
_entity.pdbx_description
1 polymer ?
#
loop_
_entity_poly.entity_id
_entity_poly.type
_entity_poly.pdbx_seq_one_letter_code
_entity_poly.pdbx_strand_id
1 'polypeptide(L)'
;MRTNSPEVLQPREYEALIAAHEARADQWINPHLERRTHGVAHPVWDFLFEYYPLRPAHLRRWHPGVGRTLADATALPHATWRDYRVGADGTVGVDVEAFVAHRGRDAEAVGRVLGGVEKRPAHFDCFGLHEWAMVYRADTPRHALPLRLGRAGTDAVVEAHQLKCTHFDAYRFFTPPARPLNLTVLTREGQAANDQAGCVHVAMDLYKWATKLGPLVPGELLLDTFALAREARRLDMEASPYDCRELGFGVVPIETAEGKAEYVRRQRKLAEDAAPLRHRLVALLERVRHG
;
A
#
# COMPACT_ATOMS: atom_id res chain seq x y z
N MET A 1 14.55 14.92 -26.67
CA MET A 1 13.31 14.44 -26.02
C MET A 1 12.75 15.61 -25.23
N ARG A 2 11.47 15.96 -25.41
CA ARG A 2 10.90 17.22 -24.89
C ARG A 2 11.06 17.29 -23.37
N THR A 3 11.89 18.22 -22.90
CA THR A 3 11.87 18.70 -21.52
C THR A 3 10.51 19.38 -21.33
N ASN A 4 9.50 18.63 -20.90
CA ASN A 4 8.26 19.27 -20.48
C ASN A 4 8.61 20.11 -19.25
N SER A 5 8.64 21.43 -19.43
CA SER A 5 8.72 22.37 -18.32
C SER A 5 7.64 21.99 -17.29
N PRO A 6 7.95 22.09 -15.99
CA PRO A 6 6.98 21.77 -14.96
C PRO A 6 5.71 22.61 -15.12
N GLU A 7 4.56 22.01 -14.86
CA GLU A 7 3.26 22.69 -14.79
C GLU A 7 3.28 23.65 -13.58
N VAL A 8 3.01 24.93 -13.81
CA VAL A 8 2.95 25.93 -12.74
C VAL A 8 1.51 26.07 -12.26
N LEU A 9 1.24 25.68 -11.01
CA LEU A 9 -0.05 25.86 -10.36
C LEU A 9 -0.15 27.26 -9.75
N GLN A 10 -1.24 27.94 -10.03
CA GLN A 10 -1.54 29.26 -9.47
C GLN A 10 -2.08 29.17 -8.04
N PRO A 11 -2.00 30.24 -7.23
CA PRO A 11 -2.46 30.27 -5.85
C PRO A 11 -3.82 29.63 -5.60
N ARG A 12 -4.82 30.08 -6.34
CA ARG A 12 -6.18 29.56 -6.22
C ARG A 12 -6.29 28.05 -6.51
N GLU A 13 -5.46 27.53 -7.40
CA GLU A 13 -5.48 26.12 -7.81
C GLU A 13 -4.86 25.24 -6.73
N TYR A 14 -3.64 25.56 -6.27
CA TYR A 14 -3.00 24.73 -5.25
C TYR A 14 -3.67 24.85 -3.88
N GLU A 15 -4.24 26.01 -3.52
CA GLU A 15 -4.98 26.16 -2.26
C GLU A 15 -6.22 25.25 -2.24
N ALA A 16 -6.94 25.16 -3.35
CA ALA A 16 -8.07 24.25 -3.49
C ALA A 16 -7.63 22.78 -3.43
N LEU A 17 -6.49 22.42 -4.04
CA LEU A 17 -5.94 21.06 -3.99
C LEU A 17 -5.48 20.68 -2.58
N ILE A 18 -4.82 21.59 -1.86
CA ILE A 18 -4.42 21.39 -0.45
C ILE A 18 -5.66 21.15 0.40
N ALA A 19 -6.66 22.04 0.34
CA ALA A 19 -7.88 21.92 1.13
C ALA A 19 -8.63 20.62 0.84
N ALA A 20 -8.76 20.23 -0.44
CA ALA A 20 -9.41 18.98 -0.84
C ALA A 20 -8.65 17.74 -0.36
N HIS A 21 -7.32 17.75 -0.45
CA HIS A 21 -6.47 16.66 0.05
C HIS A 21 -6.61 16.49 1.56
N GLU A 22 -6.50 17.59 2.31
CA GLU A 22 -6.65 17.57 3.76
C GLU A 22 -8.04 17.04 4.17
N ALA A 23 -9.10 17.56 3.58
CA ALA A 23 -10.48 17.12 3.86
C ALA A 23 -10.69 15.63 3.55
N ARG A 24 -10.11 15.11 2.46
CA ARG A 24 -10.19 13.68 2.11
C ARG A 24 -9.38 12.82 3.08
N ALA A 25 -8.17 13.24 3.44
CA ALA A 25 -7.34 12.52 4.40
C ALA A 25 -7.98 12.46 5.80
N ASP A 26 -8.62 13.56 6.22
CA ASP A 26 -9.27 13.70 7.52
C ASP A 26 -10.43 12.70 7.72
N GLN A 27 -11.08 12.23 6.65
CA GLN A 27 -12.10 11.16 6.70
C GLN A 27 -11.55 9.84 7.27
N TRP A 28 -10.23 9.61 7.16
CA TRP A 28 -9.59 8.39 7.64
C TRP A 28 -8.71 8.62 8.86
N ILE A 29 -8.13 9.81 8.97
CA ILE A 29 -7.28 10.22 10.09
C ILE A 29 -8.13 10.42 11.35
N ASN A 30 -9.25 11.16 11.25
CA ASN A 30 -10.04 11.52 12.43
C ASN A 30 -10.54 10.28 13.19
N PRO A 31 -11.14 9.26 12.54
CA PRO A 31 -11.55 8.05 13.24
C PRO A 31 -10.37 7.28 13.87
N HIS A 32 -9.19 7.30 13.25
CA HIS A 32 -8.00 6.66 13.82
C HIS A 32 -7.49 7.41 15.06
N LEU A 33 -7.43 8.74 15.01
CA LEU A 33 -7.02 9.56 16.15
C LEU A 33 -8.02 9.45 17.31
N GLU A 34 -9.32 9.48 17.04
CA GLU A 34 -10.38 9.32 18.04
C GLU A 34 -10.27 7.98 18.77
N ARG A 35 -10.04 6.87 18.05
CA ARG A 35 -9.79 5.58 18.70
C ARG A 35 -8.56 5.61 19.60
N ARG A 36 -7.46 6.20 19.11
CA ARG A 36 -6.19 6.31 19.84
C ARG A 36 -6.33 7.14 21.11
N THR A 37 -7.09 8.24 21.10
CA THR A 37 -7.33 9.06 22.30
C THR A 37 -8.10 8.30 23.38
N HIS A 38 -8.96 7.35 22.99
CA HIS A 38 -9.72 6.49 23.90
C HIS A 38 -9.01 5.17 24.24
N GLY A 39 -7.77 4.96 23.78
CA GLY A 39 -7.04 3.71 23.99
C GLY A 39 -7.66 2.49 23.28
N VAL A 40 -8.53 2.71 22.30
CA VAL A 40 -9.21 1.65 21.55
C VAL A 40 -8.34 1.24 20.36
N ALA A 41 -7.91 -0.01 20.33
CA ALA A 41 -7.21 -0.58 19.19
C ALA A 41 -8.19 -1.11 18.14
N HIS A 42 -7.86 -0.96 16.86
CA HIS A 42 -8.62 -1.52 15.75
C HIS A 42 -7.68 -2.28 14.79
N PRO A 43 -7.58 -3.61 14.90
CA PRO A 43 -6.52 -4.41 14.26
C PRO A 43 -6.53 -4.38 12.72
N VAL A 44 -7.66 -4.03 12.11
CA VAL A 44 -7.78 -3.89 10.65
C VAL A 44 -7.30 -2.51 10.17
N TRP A 45 -7.82 -1.41 10.72
CA TRP A 45 -7.52 -0.06 10.24
C TRP A 45 -6.23 0.53 10.79
N ASP A 46 -5.85 0.21 12.03
CA ASP A 46 -4.61 0.71 12.61
C ASP A 46 -3.38 0.08 11.93
N PHE A 47 -3.54 -1.12 11.35
CA PHE A 47 -2.52 -1.77 10.52
C PHE A 47 -1.95 -0.84 9.45
N LEU A 48 -2.77 -0.02 8.79
CA LEU A 48 -2.31 0.85 7.71
C LEU A 48 -1.40 2.00 8.20
N PHE A 49 -1.46 2.35 9.48
CA PHE A 49 -0.58 3.36 10.08
C PHE A 49 0.63 2.71 10.78
N GLU A 50 0.44 1.55 11.39
CA GLU A 50 1.45 0.86 12.19
C GLU A 50 2.42 0.01 11.35
N TYR A 51 1.90 -0.74 10.36
CA TYR A 51 2.72 -1.61 9.53
C TYR A 51 3.53 -0.84 8.47
N TYR A 52 2.99 0.26 7.95
CA TYR A 52 3.64 1.12 6.95
C TYR A 52 4.33 2.36 7.56
N PRO A 53 4.80 2.24 8.81
CA PRO A 53 4.97 3.30 9.82
C PRO A 53 4.74 4.74 9.34
N LEU A 54 3.51 5.06 8.91
CA LEU A 54 3.16 6.40 8.42
C LEU A 54 2.38 7.15 9.49
N ARG A 55 2.88 8.35 9.84
CA ARG A 55 2.18 9.24 10.77
C ARG A 55 0.95 9.84 10.08
N PRO A 56 -0.20 9.97 10.75
CA PRO A 56 -1.38 10.63 10.19
C PRO A 56 -1.08 12.02 9.58
N ALA A 57 -0.23 12.81 10.25
CA ALA A 57 0.20 14.12 9.75
C ALA A 57 0.92 14.07 8.38
N HIS A 58 1.59 12.96 8.04
CA HIS A 58 2.22 12.80 6.73
C HIS A 58 1.18 12.42 5.66
N LEU A 59 0.15 11.64 6.00
CA LEU A 59 -0.96 11.35 5.08
C LEU A 59 -1.77 12.64 4.77
N ARG A 60 -1.96 13.50 5.78
CA ARG A 60 -2.65 14.80 5.64
C ARG A 60 -1.85 15.82 4.83
N ARG A 61 -0.53 15.67 4.74
CA ARG A 61 0.35 16.61 4.05
C ARG A 61 0.19 16.48 2.54
N TRP A 62 -0.23 17.55 1.88
CA TRP A 62 -0.32 17.59 0.43
C TRP A 62 1.03 17.90 -0.23
N HIS A 63 1.33 17.20 -1.31
CA HIS A 63 2.50 17.43 -2.16
C HIS A 63 2.04 17.65 -3.61
N PRO A 64 2.58 18.65 -4.34
CA PRO A 64 2.28 18.81 -5.77
C PRO A 64 2.78 17.62 -6.61
N GLY A 65 3.83 16.95 -6.15
CA GLY A 65 4.52 15.90 -6.87
C GLY A 65 5.51 16.43 -7.91
N VAL A 66 6.29 15.52 -8.50
CA VAL A 66 7.25 15.87 -9.56
C VAL A 66 6.54 16.35 -10.82
N GLY A 67 7.13 17.34 -11.48
CA GLY A 67 6.59 17.93 -12.71
C GLY A 67 5.57 19.05 -12.48
N ARG A 68 5.35 19.45 -11.22
CA ARG A 68 4.54 20.63 -10.85
C ARG A 68 5.34 21.57 -9.95
N THR A 69 5.15 22.87 -10.13
CA THR A 69 5.65 23.93 -9.24
C THR A 69 4.50 24.86 -8.83
N LEU A 70 4.68 25.59 -7.73
CA LEU A 70 3.68 26.47 -7.14
C LEU A 70 4.11 27.92 -7.34
N ALA A 71 3.30 28.75 -7.99
CA ALA A 71 3.56 30.20 -8.11
C ALA A 71 3.34 30.91 -6.76
N ASP A 72 4.10 31.98 -6.48
CA ASP A 72 3.93 32.83 -5.29
C ASP A 72 3.87 32.08 -3.94
N ALA A 73 4.54 30.94 -3.86
CA ALA A 73 4.39 29.97 -2.76
C ALA A 73 5.52 30.01 -1.72
N THR A 74 6.37 31.05 -1.72
CA THR A 74 7.50 31.17 -0.76
C THR A 74 7.05 31.30 0.69
N ALA A 75 5.80 31.74 0.92
CA ALA A 75 5.18 31.78 2.24
C ALA A 75 4.60 30.42 2.70
N LEU A 76 4.46 29.44 1.81
CA LEU A 76 3.98 28.11 2.18
C LEU A 76 5.07 27.30 2.90
N PRO A 77 4.68 26.36 3.78
CA PRO A 77 5.63 25.46 4.43
C PRO A 77 6.54 24.71 3.45
N HIS A 78 6.04 24.38 2.24
CA HIS A 78 6.79 23.70 1.18
C HIS A 78 8.13 24.37 0.88
N ALA A 79 8.22 25.71 0.96
CA ALA A 79 9.46 26.45 0.68
C ALA A 79 10.61 26.11 1.64
N THR A 80 10.30 25.51 2.79
CA THR A 80 11.27 25.16 3.85
C THR A 80 11.39 23.67 4.10
N TRP A 81 10.55 22.85 3.46
CA TRP A 81 10.59 21.41 3.64
C TRP A 81 11.82 20.81 2.95
N ARG A 82 12.30 19.70 3.51
CA ARG A 82 13.33 18.88 2.86
C ARG A 82 12.85 18.43 1.47
N ASP A 83 13.77 18.36 0.51
CA ASP A 83 13.51 17.93 -0.87
C ASP A 83 12.56 18.87 -1.63
N TYR A 84 12.56 20.15 -1.26
CA TYR A 84 11.92 21.25 -1.97
C TYR A 84 12.93 22.35 -2.28
N ARG A 85 12.69 23.09 -3.36
CA ARG A 85 13.49 24.26 -3.75
C ARG A 85 12.61 25.42 -4.18
N VAL A 86 13.10 26.63 -3.92
CA VAL A 86 12.57 27.87 -4.50
C VAL A 86 13.35 28.17 -5.78
N GLY A 87 12.64 28.27 -6.90
CA GLY A 87 13.18 28.64 -8.20
C GLY A 87 13.58 30.11 -8.26
N ALA A 88 14.42 30.47 -9.23
CA ALA A 88 14.81 31.86 -9.46
C ALA A 88 13.63 32.77 -9.83
N ASP A 89 12.56 32.18 -10.38
CA ASP A 89 11.28 32.82 -10.68
C ASP A 89 10.32 32.88 -9.47
N GLY A 90 10.79 32.49 -8.28
CA GLY A 90 9.99 32.48 -7.05
C GLY A 90 9.05 31.28 -6.91
N THR A 91 9.01 30.36 -7.88
CA THR A 91 8.16 29.17 -7.79
C THR A 91 8.71 28.15 -6.79
N VAL A 92 7.83 27.40 -6.13
CA VAL A 92 8.23 26.34 -5.17
C VAL A 92 7.91 24.97 -5.74
N GLY A 93 8.88 24.05 -5.76
CA GLY A 93 8.68 22.71 -6.29
C GLY A 93 9.56 21.67 -5.63
N VAL A 94 9.32 20.41 -5.96
CA VAL A 94 10.12 19.29 -5.47
C VAL A 94 11.53 19.39 -6.02
N ASP A 95 12.52 19.30 -5.13
CA ASP A 95 13.93 19.17 -5.49
C ASP A 95 14.26 17.69 -5.70
N VAL A 96 14.15 17.26 -6.96
CA VAL A 96 14.38 15.87 -7.37
C VAL A 96 15.85 15.47 -7.14
N GLU A 97 16.79 16.37 -7.42
CA GLU A 97 18.22 16.12 -7.22
C GLU A 97 18.53 15.89 -5.74
N ALA A 98 18.03 16.78 -4.86
CA ALA A 98 18.16 16.61 -3.42
C ALA A 98 17.55 15.29 -2.95
N PHE A 99 16.34 14.94 -3.40
CA PHE A 99 15.71 13.67 -3.07
C PHE A 99 16.56 12.46 -3.50
N VAL A 100 17.01 12.44 -4.76
CA VAL A 100 17.78 11.33 -5.33
C VAL A 100 19.13 11.16 -4.62
N ALA A 101 19.76 12.25 -4.19
CA ALA A 101 21.04 12.21 -3.48
C ALA A 101 21.00 11.33 -2.21
N HIS A 102 19.86 11.24 -1.51
CA HIS A 102 19.73 10.37 -0.32
C HIS A 102 18.76 9.20 -0.48
N ARG A 103 17.86 9.21 -1.47
CA ARG A 103 16.83 8.15 -1.69
C ARG A 103 16.91 7.47 -3.05
N GLY A 104 17.89 7.77 -3.90
CA GLY A 104 18.00 7.20 -5.24
C GLY A 104 17.94 5.67 -5.25
N ARG A 105 18.72 5.01 -4.38
CA ARG A 105 18.70 3.54 -4.24
C ARG A 105 17.34 2.99 -3.80
N ASP A 106 16.64 3.69 -2.91
CA ASP A 106 15.30 3.29 -2.47
C ASP A 106 14.30 3.42 -3.63
N ALA A 107 14.34 4.54 -4.36
CA ALA A 107 13.47 4.80 -5.51
C ALA A 107 13.70 3.77 -6.64
N GLU A 108 14.96 3.42 -6.92
CA GLU A 108 15.31 2.36 -7.87
C GLU A 108 14.79 0.98 -7.42
N ALA A 109 14.90 0.66 -6.13
CA ALA A 109 14.38 -0.60 -5.60
C ALA A 109 12.85 -0.67 -5.73
N VAL A 110 12.15 0.42 -5.45
CA VAL A 110 10.70 0.53 -5.68
C VAL A 110 10.38 0.36 -7.16
N GLY A 111 11.12 1.02 -8.05
CA GLY A 111 10.93 0.91 -9.51
C GLY A 111 11.11 -0.50 -10.03
N ARG A 112 12.12 -1.23 -9.54
CA ARG A 112 12.32 -2.65 -9.89
C ARG A 112 11.14 -3.54 -9.48
N VAL A 113 10.59 -3.34 -8.28
CA VAL A 113 9.42 -4.10 -7.81
C VAL A 113 8.19 -3.75 -8.62
N LEU A 114 7.84 -2.46 -8.73
CA LEU A 114 6.64 -2.02 -9.44
C LEU A 114 6.67 -2.38 -10.94
N GLY A 115 7.79 -2.13 -11.61
CA GLY A 115 7.97 -2.45 -13.02
C GLY A 115 8.05 -3.97 -13.29
N GLY A 116 8.52 -4.76 -12.32
CA GLY A 116 8.46 -6.21 -12.37
C GLY A 116 7.02 -6.72 -12.34
N VAL A 117 6.19 -6.17 -11.45
CA VAL A 117 4.77 -6.51 -11.33
C VAL A 117 3.98 -6.10 -12.57
N GLU A 118 4.21 -4.89 -13.10
CA GLU A 118 3.46 -4.34 -14.25
C GLU A 118 3.60 -5.19 -15.53
N LYS A 119 4.73 -5.88 -15.69
CA LYS A 119 5.04 -6.69 -16.89
C LYS A 119 4.46 -8.11 -16.85
N ARG A 120 3.84 -8.54 -15.74
CA ARG A 120 3.40 -9.93 -15.56
C ARG A 120 1.87 -10.04 -15.58
N PRO A 121 1.29 -11.06 -16.26
CA PRO A 121 -0.13 -11.36 -16.16
C PRO A 121 -0.55 -11.62 -14.71
N ALA A 122 -1.74 -11.19 -14.30
CA ALA A 122 -2.27 -11.45 -12.96
C ALA A 122 -2.68 -12.93 -12.77
N HIS A 123 -2.40 -13.50 -11.59
CA HIS A 123 -2.81 -14.82 -11.15
C HIS A 123 -3.61 -14.69 -9.85
N PHE A 124 -4.62 -15.56 -9.69
CA PHE A 124 -5.63 -15.45 -8.64
C PHE A 124 -5.87 -16.80 -7.95
N ASP A 125 -4.79 -17.46 -7.52
CA ASP A 125 -4.82 -18.83 -6.98
C ASP A 125 -4.17 -18.98 -5.59
N CYS A 126 -3.82 -17.86 -4.93
CA CYS A 126 -3.39 -17.85 -3.53
C CYS A 126 -4.57 -17.88 -2.53
N PHE A 127 -5.73 -17.33 -2.92
CA PHE A 127 -6.97 -17.29 -2.11
C PHE A 127 -6.84 -16.66 -0.71
N GLY A 128 -5.83 -15.82 -0.47
CA GLY A 128 -5.61 -15.22 0.85
C GLY A 128 -5.05 -16.18 1.90
N LEU A 129 -4.59 -17.37 1.50
CA LEU A 129 -4.07 -18.39 2.40
C LEU A 129 -2.81 -17.98 3.17
N HIS A 130 -2.20 -16.83 2.85
CA HIS A 130 -1.08 -16.29 3.61
C HIS A 130 -1.45 -15.99 5.07
N GLU A 131 -2.65 -15.49 5.37
CA GLU A 131 -3.06 -15.23 6.76
C GLU A 131 -3.28 -16.54 7.54
N TRP A 132 -3.71 -17.60 6.85
CA TRP A 132 -3.88 -18.94 7.41
C TRP A 132 -2.53 -19.60 7.72
N ALA A 133 -1.58 -19.47 6.79
CA ALA A 133 -0.21 -19.93 6.96
C ALA A 133 0.54 -19.20 8.09
N MET A 134 0.15 -17.97 8.43
CA MET A 134 0.71 -17.21 9.55
C MET A 134 0.27 -17.71 10.93
N VAL A 135 -0.78 -18.53 11.02
CA VAL A 135 -1.28 -19.13 12.27
C VAL A 135 -1.26 -20.66 12.26
N TYR A 136 -0.84 -21.27 11.16
CA TYR A 136 -0.77 -22.73 11.01
C TYR A 136 0.09 -23.37 12.09
N ARG A 137 -0.53 -24.26 12.89
CA ARG A 137 0.07 -24.95 14.04
C ARG A 137 0.72 -24.02 15.08
N ALA A 138 0.30 -22.75 15.17
CA ALA A 138 0.84 -21.79 16.14
C ALA A 138 0.06 -21.79 17.47
N ASP A 139 0.80 -21.73 18.59
CA ASP A 139 0.24 -21.66 19.96
C ASP A 139 -0.48 -20.36 20.26
N THR A 140 0.02 -19.26 19.70
CA THR A 140 -0.59 -17.94 19.85
C THR A 140 -0.80 -17.29 18.48
N PRO A 141 -2.02 -16.80 18.18
CA PRO A 141 -2.27 -16.06 16.96
C PRO A 141 -1.59 -14.68 16.98
N ARG A 142 -1.40 -14.08 15.79
CA ARG A 142 -0.75 -12.77 15.64
C ARG A 142 -1.66 -11.61 16.01
N HIS A 143 -2.97 -11.78 15.81
CA HIS A 143 -3.98 -10.79 16.18
C HIS A 143 -4.75 -11.29 17.39
N ALA A 144 -5.11 -10.37 18.29
CA ALA A 144 -5.97 -10.64 19.43
C ALA A 144 -7.45 -10.76 19.00
N LEU A 145 -7.71 -11.63 18.01
CA LEU A 145 -9.03 -11.94 17.47
C LEU A 145 -9.23 -13.46 17.53
N PRO A 146 -10.46 -13.93 17.80
CA PRO A 146 -10.74 -15.36 17.79
C PRO A 146 -10.65 -15.94 16.37
N LEU A 147 -10.34 -17.23 16.26
CA LEU A 147 -10.35 -17.95 14.99
C LEU A 147 -11.76 -18.47 14.70
N ARG A 148 -12.31 -18.20 13.50
CA ARG A 148 -13.68 -18.60 13.13
C ARG A 148 -13.91 -20.10 13.15
N LEU A 149 -12.90 -20.88 12.75
CA LEU A 149 -12.97 -22.35 12.66
C LEU A 149 -12.24 -23.04 13.83
N GLY A 150 -11.84 -22.27 14.85
CA GLY A 150 -10.89 -22.74 15.86
C GLY A 150 -9.55 -23.15 15.25
N ARG A 151 -8.65 -23.67 16.09
CA ARG A 151 -7.31 -24.09 15.65
C ARG A 151 -7.37 -25.28 14.67
N ALA A 152 -8.07 -26.35 15.04
CA ALA A 152 -8.11 -27.57 14.23
C ALA A 152 -8.70 -27.33 12.83
N GLY A 153 -9.76 -26.53 12.73
CA GLY A 153 -10.33 -26.16 11.43
C GLY A 153 -9.41 -25.25 10.61
N THR A 154 -8.71 -24.32 11.25
CA THR A 154 -7.72 -23.46 10.59
C THR A 154 -6.55 -24.29 10.02
N ASP A 155 -6.04 -25.24 10.80
CA ASP A 155 -4.97 -26.14 10.37
C ASP A 155 -5.43 -27.04 9.21
N ALA A 156 -6.65 -27.58 9.28
CA ALA A 156 -7.24 -28.40 8.21
C ALA A 156 -7.38 -27.63 6.89
N VAL A 157 -7.70 -26.34 6.92
CA VAL A 157 -7.72 -25.50 5.71
C VAL A 157 -6.33 -25.40 5.10
N VAL A 158 -5.28 -25.16 5.88
CA VAL A 158 -3.91 -25.11 5.34
C VAL A 158 -3.49 -26.46 4.76
N GLU A 159 -3.83 -27.56 5.42
CA GLU A 159 -3.47 -28.92 5.00
C GLU A 159 -4.21 -29.38 3.74
N ALA A 160 -5.43 -28.89 3.52
CA ALA A 160 -6.23 -29.20 2.33
C ALA A 160 -5.84 -28.38 1.08
N HIS A 161 -4.89 -27.44 1.20
CA HIS A 161 -4.54 -26.51 0.12
C HIS A 161 -3.03 -26.47 -0.15
N GLN A 162 -2.67 -26.17 -1.39
CA GLN A 162 -1.29 -25.84 -1.73
C GLN A 162 -1.05 -24.35 -1.49
N LEU A 163 -0.11 -24.00 -0.61
CA LEU A 163 0.27 -22.60 -0.39
C LEU A 163 1.05 -22.09 -1.61
N LYS A 164 0.59 -20.96 -2.17
CA LYS A 164 1.15 -20.33 -3.38
C LYS A 164 1.37 -18.84 -3.18
N CYS A 165 1.73 -18.44 -1.97
CA CYS A 165 2.04 -17.05 -1.71
C CYS A 165 3.26 -16.65 -2.55
N THR A 166 3.14 -15.52 -3.24
CA THR A 166 4.20 -14.94 -4.07
C THR A 166 4.79 -13.68 -3.44
N HIS A 167 4.20 -13.21 -2.34
CA HIS A 167 4.53 -11.94 -1.72
C HIS A 167 5.43 -12.12 -0.49
N PHE A 168 6.68 -11.67 -0.60
CA PHE A 168 7.69 -11.92 0.44
C PHE A 168 7.31 -11.29 1.80
N ASP A 169 6.73 -10.08 1.79
CA ASP A 169 6.37 -9.38 3.03
C ASP A 169 5.28 -10.08 3.83
N ALA A 170 4.44 -10.89 3.19
CA ALA A 170 3.53 -11.82 3.86
C ALA A 170 4.23 -13.14 4.22
N TYR A 171 4.95 -13.74 3.27
CA TYR A 171 5.61 -15.04 3.47
C TYR A 171 6.60 -15.07 4.63
N ARG A 172 7.34 -13.99 4.89
CA ARG A 172 8.30 -13.93 6.01
C ARG A 172 7.64 -14.15 7.38
N PHE A 173 6.33 -14.02 7.46
CA PHE A 173 5.53 -14.22 8.66
C PHE A 173 4.91 -15.62 8.78
N PHE A 174 5.07 -16.48 7.77
CA PHE A 174 4.62 -17.87 7.86
C PHE A 174 5.26 -18.56 9.05
N THR A 175 4.47 -19.39 9.73
CA THR A 175 4.97 -20.21 10.82
C THR A 175 6.04 -21.17 10.31
N PRO A 176 7.00 -21.62 11.15
CA PRO A 176 7.99 -22.60 10.74
C PRO A 176 7.41 -23.82 10.00
N PRO A 177 6.29 -24.45 10.44
CA PRO A 177 5.70 -25.57 9.70
C PRO A 177 5.00 -25.17 8.39
N ALA A 178 4.53 -23.92 8.23
CA ALA A 178 3.89 -23.48 6.98
C ALA A 178 4.88 -23.12 5.86
N ARG A 179 6.07 -22.63 6.21
CA ARG A 179 7.11 -22.21 5.25
C ARG A 179 7.43 -23.27 4.19
N PRO A 180 7.73 -24.55 4.52
CA PRO A 180 8.05 -25.56 3.52
C PRO A 180 6.84 -25.99 2.66
N LEU A 181 5.61 -25.63 3.05
CA LEU A 181 4.40 -25.95 2.27
C LEU A 181 4.16 -24.96 1.12
N ASN A 182 4.83 -23.80 1.13
CA ASN A 182 4.70 -22.83 0.04
C ASN A 182 5.44 -23.31 -1.20
N LEU A 183 4.77 -23.24 -2.36
CA LEU A 183 5.29 -23.71 -3.65
C LEU A 183 6.67 -23.12 -3.98
N THR A 184 6.92 -21.88 -3.57
CA THR A 184 8.19 -21.18 -3.77
C THR A 184 8.73 -20.72 -2.42
N VAL A 185 10.00 -21.01 -2.13
CA VAL A 185 10.70 -20.40 -1.00
C VAL A 185 11.07 -18.97 -1.39
N LEU A 186 10.38 -17.98 -0.81
CA LEU A 186 10.58 -16.57 -1.16
C LEU A 186 11.73 -15.95 -0.36
N THR A 187 12.48 -15.07 -1.03
CA THR A 187 13.53 -14.23 -0.45
C THR A 187 13.24 -12.75 -0.69
N ARG A 188 13.86 -11.85 0.08
CA ARG A 188 13.69 -10.40 -0.10
C ARG A 188 14.21 -9.97 -1.46
N GLU A 189 15.37 -10.48 -1.84
CA GLU A 189 16.06 -10.18 -3.09
C GLU A 189 15.21 -10.62 -4.29
N GLY A 190 14.48 -11.72 -4.14
CA GLY A 190 13.56 -12.26 -5.14
C GLY A 190 12.22 -11.52 -5.25
N GLN A 191 11.92 -10.52 -4.40
CA GLN A 191 10.59 -9.89 -4.37
C GLN A 191 10.16 -9.35 -5.75
N ALA A 192 11.03 -8.62 -6.44
CA ALA A 192 10.72 -8.07 -7.76
C ALA A 192 10.46 -9.15 -8.83
N ALA A 193 10.97 -10.37 -8.63
CA ALA A 193 10.75 -11.51 -9.53
C ALA A 193 9.45 -12.27 -9.21
N ASN A 194 9.02 -12.27 -7.94
CA ASN A 194 7.93 -13.11 -7.47
C ASN A 194 6.61 -12.35 -7.25
N ASP A 195 6.64 -11.09 -6.81
CA ASP A 195 5.42 -10.31 -6.55
C ASP A 195 4.49 -10.33 -7.78
N GLN A 196 3.22 -10.61 -7.51
CA GLN A 196 2.22 -10.98 -8.51
C GLN A 196 1.09 -9.93 -8.50
N ALA A 197 0.69 -9.42 -9.67
CA ALA A 197 -0.24 -8.29 -9.78
C ALA A 197 -1.64 -8.53 -9.18
N GLY A 198 -2.08 -9.78 -9.10
CA GLY A 198 -3.30 -10.23 -8.47
C GLY A 198 -3.20 -10.40 -6.95
N CYS A 199 -2.00 -10.41 -6.36
CA CYS A 199 -1.86 -10.52 -4.90
C CYS A 199 -2.50 -9.30 -4.19
N VAL A 200 -3.37 -9.55 -3.20
CA VAL A 200 -4.02 -8.50 -2.40
C VAL A 200 -2.99 -7.55 -1.77
N HIS A 201 -1.86 -8.09 -1.32
CA HIS A 201 -0.78 -7.31 -0.72
C HIS A 201 -0.01 -6.47 -1.73
N VAL A 202 0.11 -6.91 -2.99
CA VAL A 202 0.75 -6.12 -4.03
C VAL A 202 -0.11 -4.90 -4.40
N ALA A 203 -1.44 -5.00 -4.32
CA ALA A 203 -2.34 -3.84 -4.42
C ALA A 203 -2.20 -2.93 -3.19
N MET A 204 -2.21 -3.51 -1.98
CA MET A 204 -2.07 -2.77 -0.72
C MET A 204 -0.76 -2.00 -0.63
N ASP A 205 0.34 -2.61 -1.08
CA ASP A 205 1.69 -2.05 -1.02
C ASP A 205 1.90 -0.83 -1.92
N LEU A 206 1.00 -0.52 -2.85
CA LEU A 206 1.11 0.74 -3.61
C LEU A 206 1.11 1.95 -2.68
N TYR A 207 0.39 1.88 -1.55
CA TYR A 207 0.43 2.91 -0.51
C TYR A 207 1.78 2.98 0.20
N LYS A 208 2.39 1.82 0.54
CA LYS A 208 3.75 1.74 1.08
C LYS A 208 4.75 2.41 0.13
N TRP A 209 4.65 2.12 -1.16
CA TRP A 209 5.56 2.64 -2.17
C TRP A 209 5.36 4.14 -2.40
N ALA A 210 4.12 4.60 -2.53
CA ALA A 210 3.79 6.03 -2.63
C ALA A 210 4.37 6.82 -1.45
N THR A 211 4.18 6.30 -0.23
CA THR A 211 4.71 6.90 1.00
C THR A 211 6.24 6.96 1.02
N LYS A 212 6.93 5.90 0.57
CA LYS A 212 8.40 5.88 0.53
C LYS A 212 9.00 6.86 -0.48
N LEU A 213 8.28 7.14 -1.56
CA LEU A 213 8.63 8.11 -2.59
C LEU A 213 8.31 9.56 -2.19
N GLY A 214 7.49 9.74 -1.15
CA GLY A 214 7.31 11.02 -0.45
C GLY A 214 6.92 12.16 -1.40
N PRO A 215 7.67 13.29 -1.41
CA PRO A 215 7.27 14.49 -2.14
C PRO A 215 7.24 14.32 -3.65
N LEU A 216 7.86 13.28 -4.20
CA LEU A 216 7.76 12.97 -5.63
C LEU A 216 6.32 12.66 -6.04
N VAL A 217 5.52 12.07 -5.14
CA VAL A 217 4.17 11.58 -5.41
C VAL A 217 3.14 12.69 -5.17
N PRO A 218 2.31 13.04 -6.18
CA PRO A 218 1.21 13.97 -5.98
C PRO A 218 0.24 13.48 -4.89
N GLY A 219 -0.28 14.41 -4.09
CA GLY A 219 -1.15 14.10 -2.94
C GLY A 219 -2.37 13.25 -3.33
N GLU A 220 -2.98 13.50 -4.49
CA GLU A 220 -4.11 12.73 -4.99
C GLU A 220 -3.75 11.25 -5.21
N LEU A 221 -2.56 10.97 -5.74
CA LEU A 221 -2.08 9.60 -5.97
C LEU A 221 -1.80 8.90 -4.65
N LEU A 222 -1.24 9.61 -3.66
CA LEU A 222 -1.05 9.07 -2.31
C LEU A 222 -2.40 8.64 -1.71
N LEU A 223 -3.42 9.50 -1.73
CA LEU A 223 -4.73 9.18 -1.15
C LEU A 223 -5.49 8.10 -1.94
N ASP A 224 -5.30 8.02 -3.26
CA ASP A 224 -5.85 6.93 -4.08
C ASP A 224 -5.24 5.57 -3.69
N THR A 225 -3.91 5.52 -3.50
CA THR A 225 -3.26 4.29 -3.04
C THR A 225 -3.67 3.92 -1.61
N PHE A 226 -3.89 4.89 -0.73
CA PHE A 226 -4.39 4.64 0.62
C PHE A 226 -5.82 4.07 0.60
N ALA A 227 -6.72 4.63 -0.22
CA ALA A 227 -8.06 4.11 -0.38
C ALA A 227 -8.05 2.66 -0.89
N LEU A 228 -7.23 2.34 -1.89
CA LEU A 228 -7.03 0.97 -2.37
C LEU A 228 -6.47 0.05 -1.28
N ALA A 229 -5.52 0.53 -0.47
CA ALA A 229 -4.95 -0.25 0.63
C ALA A 229 -6.00 -0.60 1.70
N ARG A 230 -6.96 0.29 1.98
CA ARG A 230 -8.11 -0.01 2.86
C ARG A 230 -8.98 -1.12 2.29
N GLU A 231 -9.30 -1.06 1.01
CA GLU A 231 -10.09 -2.09 0.33
C GLU A 231 -9.39 -3.45 0.30
N ALA A 232 -8.09 -3.44 0.02
CA ALA A 232 -7.26 -4.63 0.08
C ALA A 232 -7.20 -5.21 1.51
N ARG A 233 -6.99 -4.37 2.54
CA ARG A 233 -6.90 -4.82 3.93
C ARG A 233 -8.23 -5.36 4.46
N ARG A 234 -9.35 -4.80 4.00
CA ARG A 234 -10.68 -5.35 4.27
C ARG A 234 -10.82 -6.77 3.72
N LEU A 235 -10.53 -6.97 2.43
CA LEU A 235 -10.63 -8.31 1.82
C LEU A 235 -9.67 -9.30 2.49
N ASP A 236 -8.44 -8.85 2.78
CA ASP A 236 -7.42 -9.64 3.47
C ASP A 236 -7.93 -10.17 4.82
N MET A 237 -8.54 -9.31 5.63
CA MET A 237 -9.09 -9.70 6.93
C MET A 237 -10.39 -10.49 6.84
N GLU A 238 -11.29 -10.16 5.92
CA GLU A 238 -12.55 -10.91 5.71
C GLU A 238 -12.30 -12.35 5.22
N ALA A 239 -11.20 -12.58 4.51
CA ALA A 239 -10.77 -13.91 4.05
C ALA A 239 -9.79 -14.62 5.00
N SER A 240 -9.28 -13.91 6.01
CA SER A 240 -8.34 -14.43 7.01
C SER A 240 -9.02 -15.43 7.96
N PRO A 241 -8.29 -16.30 8.69
CA PRO A 241 -8.89 -17.23 9.65
C PRO A 241 -9.54 -16.55 10.88
N TYR A 242 -9.29 -15.25 11.07
CA TYR A 242 -9.82 -14.48 12.18
C TYR A 242 -11.32 -14.17 12.01
N ASP A 243 -12.02 -14.09 13.12
CA ASP A 243 -13.38 -13.59 13.17
C ASP A 243 -13.37 -12.08 13.35
N CYS A 244 -13.75 -11.37 12.29
CA CYS A 244 -13.78 -9.91 12.25
C CYS A 244 -15.21 -9.34 12.36
N ARG A 245 -16.22 -10.18 12.63
CA ARG A 245 -17.63 -9.76 12.63
C ARG A 245 -17.95 -8.71 13.70
N GLU A 246 -17.36 -8.83 14.88
CA GLU A 246 -17.50 -7.82 15.96
C GLU A 246 -16.90 -6.47 15.60
N LEU A 247 -16.01 -6.42 14.60
CA LEU A 247 -15.43 -5.19 14.05
C LEU A 247 -16.25 -4.64 12.86
N GLY A 248 -17.40 -5.24 12.55
CA GLY A 248 -18.30 -4.82 11.46
C GLY A 248 -17.93 -5.35 10.08
N PHE A 249 -17.07 -6.36 9.98
CA PHE A 249 -16.69 -6.98 8.70
C PHE A 249 -17.46 -8.26 8.39
N GLY A 250 -17.53 -8.59 7.10
CA GLY A 250 -18.07 -9.86 6.64
C GLY A 250 -17.08 -11.03 6.81
N VAL A 251 -17.46 -12.17 6.25
CA VAL A 251 -16.58 -13.33 6.09
C VAL A 251 -16.59 -13.73 4.62
N VAL A 252 -15.40 -13.92 4.05
CA VAL A 252 -15.20 -14.57 2.75
C VAL A 252 -14.62 -15.96 3.05
N PRO A 253 -15.47 -17.01 3.10
CA PRO A 253 -15.07 -18.32 3.59
C PRO A 253 -14.28 -19.10 2.52
N ILE A 254 -12.99 -18.79 2.35
CA ILE A 254 -12.11 -19.39 1.34
C ILE A 254 -11.88 -20.89 1.51
N GLU A 255 -12.34 -21.48 2.62
CA GLU A 255 -12.44 -22.93 2.82
C GLU A 255 -13.52 -23.60 1.93
N THR A 256 -14.43 -22.80 1.35
CA THR A 256 -15.50 -23.26 0.43
C THR A 256 -15.22 -22.87 -1.02
N ALA A 257 -15.86 -23.54 -1.97
CA ALA A 257 -15.73 -23.19 -3.40
C ALA A 257 -16.35 -21.81 -3.70
N GLU A 258 -17.50 -21.53 -3.10
CA GLU A 258 -18.23 -20.27 -3.24
C GLU A 258 -17.44 -19.10 -2.67
N GLY A 259 -16.83 -19.28 -1.49
CA GLY A 259 -15.99 -18.26 -0.87
C GLY A 259 -14.70 -17.99 -1.66
N LYS A 260 -14.09 -19.01 -2.27
CA LYS A 260 -12.97 -18.81 -3.21
C LYS A 260 -13.40 -18.02 -4.45
N ALA A 261 -14.55 -18.33 -5.02
CA ALA A 261 -15.09 -17.61 -6.18
C ALA A 261 -15.32 -16.13 -5.84
N GLU A 262 -15.91 -15.84 -4.67
CA GLU A 262 -16.10 -14.47 -4.18
C GLU A 262 -14.77 -13.76 -3.90
N TYR A 263 -13.79 -14.44 -3.29
CA TYR A 263 -12.46 -13.89 -3.08
C TYR A 263 -11.81 -13.50 -4.41
N VAL A 264 -11.80 -14.40 -5.40
CA VAL A 264 -11.21 -14.14 -6.72
C VAL A 264 -11.92 -12.98 -7.41
N ARG A 265 -13.25 -12.88 -7.34
CA ARG A 265 -14.01 -11.77 -7.90
C ARG A 265 -13.56 -10.43 -7.32
N ARG A 266 -13.44 -10.33 -5.99
CA ARG A 266 -12.98 -9.11 -5.30
C ARG A 266 -11.50 -8.83 -5.54
N GLN A 267 -10.68 -9.87 -5.59
CA GLN A 267 -9.24 -9.76 -5.85
C GLN A 267 -8.95 -9.25 -7.27
N ARG A 268 -9.74 -9.68 -8.27
CA ARG A 268 -9.67 -9.15 -9.65
C ARG A 268 -9.96 -7.67 -9.69
N LYS A 269 -11.03 -7.23 -9.03
CA LYS A 269 -11.35 -5.81 -8.91
C LYS A 269 -10.19 -5.01 -8.30
N LEU A 270 -9.58 -5.50 -7.21
CA LEU A 270 -8.42 -4.83 -6.61
C LEU A 270 -7.24 -4.74 -7.59
N ALA A 271 -6.97 -5.79 -8.35
CA ALA A 271 -5.89 -5.80 -9.34
C ALA A 271 -6.15 -4.81 -10.49
N GLU A 272 -7.40 -4.71 -10.95
CA GLU A 272 -7.86 -3.75 -11.96
C GLU A 272 -7.73 -2.31 -11.46
N ASP A 273 -8.20 -2.03 -10.24
CA ASP A 273 -8.09 -0.70 -9.61
C ASP A 273 -6.62 -0.32 -9.31
N ALA A 274 -5.77 -1.31 -9.01
CA ALA A 274 -4.34 -1.12 -8.75
C ALA A 274 -3.52 -0.80 -10.00
N ALA A 275 -3.91 -1.31 -11.17
CA ALA A 275 -3.16 -1.18 -12.40
C ALA A 275 -2.85 0.29 -12.79
N PRO A 276 -3.84 1.21 -12.87
CA PRO A 276 -3.55 2.61 -13.22
C PRO A 276 -2.71 3.32 -12.15
N LEU A 277 -2.89 3.00 -10.87
CA LEU A 277 -2.09 3.61 -9.79
C LEU A 277 -0.62 3.17 -9.87
N ARG A 278 -0.38 1.88 -10.09
CA ARG A 278 0.96 1.31 -10.30
C ARG A 278 1.62 1.93 -11.53
N HIS A 279 0.89 2.05 -12.64
CA HIS A 279 1.40 2.68 -13.86
C HIS A 279 1.84 4.13 -13.60
N ARG A 280 1.03 4.93 -12.89
CA ARG A 280 1.38 6.31 -12.52
C ARG A 280 2.65 6.38 -11.67
N LEU A 281 2.83 5.47 -10.71
CA LEU A 281 4.04 5.40 -9.88
C LEU A 281 5.28 5.01 -10.70
N VAL A 282 5.16 4.06 -11.64
CA VAL A 282 6.26 3.69 -12.54
C VAL A 282 6.63 4.86 -13.46
N ALA A 283 5.65 5.51 -14.09
CA ALA A 283 5.88 6.67 -14.95
C ALA A 283 6.50 7.86 -14.20
N LEU A 284 6.21 8.01 -12.91
CA LEU A 284 6.85 9.00 -12.04
C LEU A 284 8.33 8.65 -11.80
N LEU A 285 8.63 7.39 -11.50
CA LEU A 285 9.99 6.93 -11.28
C LEU A 285 10.86 7.04 -12.53
N GLU A 286 10.33 6.73 -13.71
CA GLU A 286 11.07 6.91 -14.97
C GLU A 286 11.35 8.41 -15.25
N ARG A 287 10.43 9.32 -14.90
CA ARG A 287 10.70 10.77 -14.97
C ARG A 287 11.84 11.18 -14.06
N VAL A 288 11.91 10.67 -12.84
CA VAL A 288 12.99 10.95 -11.88
C VAL A 288 14.35 10.40 -12.32
N ARG A 289 14.37 9.33 -13.12
CA ARG A 289 15.62 8.75 -13.64
C ARG A 289 16.17 9.47 -14.87
N HIS A 290 15.32 10.22 -15.57
CA HIS A 290 15.63 10.85 -16.86
C HIS A 290 15.61 12.38 -16.84
N GLY A 291 15.17 12.99 -15.74
CA GLY A 291 15.22 14.43 -15.48
C GLY A 291 16.37 14.77 -14.56
#